data_AF-A0A1C5NUI9-F1
#
_entry.id   AF-A0A1C5NUI9-F1
#
_cell.length_a   1.000
_cell.length_b   1.000
_cell.length_c   1.000
_cell.angle_alpha   90.00
_cell.angle_beta   90.00
_cell.angle_gamma   90.00
#
_symmetry.space_group_name_H-M   'P 1'
#
loop_
_entity.id
_entity.type
_entity.pdbx_description
1 polymer ?
#
loop_
_entity_poly.entity_id
_entity_poly.type
_entity_poly.pdbx_seq_one_letter_code
_entity_poly.pdbx_strand_id
1 'polypeptide(L)'
;MDQDKGLYQNGFFVLKNHVTRMTAVSMSMIALMFLFALISQLIGMNYEIRYRAIWTEESLLTKEWAFLIVGALLFCAVVFPFELGIRRWFYGVSVGKEWPLRYIFSMFDTPRMYRKALWLRLSLGMKKLFWYIVCLLPSFLVKGLLEVLSYPGNALLGTLYGMLYVIWILFMIGGFVLAFYLNLKYYLVYYLWFETPSLKMSEAVRLSACCMRGRRRKALTAYFALIPLVLASVLVFPIIALIPAAYILSSLQGREILELGQKDGKVCLD
;
A
#
# COMPACT_ATOMS: atom_id res chain seq x y z
N MET A 1 24.89 -8.58 -4.23
CA MET A 1 25.38 -8.23 -2.88
C MET A 1 26.13 -6.89 -2.87
N ASP A 2 27.07 -6.62 -3.79
CA ASP A 2 27.72 -5.30 -3.87
C ASP A 2 26.86 -4.20 -4.50
N GLN A 3 26.03 -4.51 -5.50
CA GLN A 3 25.07 -3.54 -6.06
C GLN A 3 24.03 -3.07 -5.03
N ASP A 4 23.58 -3.97 -4.14
CA ASP A 4 22.59 -3.64 -3.11
C ASP A 4 23.15 -2.63 -2.11
N LYS A 5 24.42 -2.75 -1.71
CA LYS A 5 25.10 -1.81 -0.79
C LYS A 5 25.17 -0.39 -1.36
N GLY A 6 25.46 -0.25 -2.65
CA GLY A 6 25.49 1.05 -3.32
C GLY A 6 24.12 1.75 -3.36
N LEU A 7 23.04 0.96 -3.49
CA LEU A 7 21.67 1.49 -3.48
C LEU A 7 21.28 2.06 -2.11
N TYR A 8 21.61 1.37 -1.01
CA TYR A 8 21.38 1.88 0.34
C TYR A 8 22.23 3.11 0.67
N GLN A 9 23.48 3.14 0.21
CA GLN A 9 24.38 4.30 0.40
C GLN A 9 23.87 5.54 -0.34
N ASN A 10 23.45 5.39 -1.59
CA ASN A 10 22.85 6.48 -2.36
C ASN A 10 21.52 6.95 -1.76
N GLY A 11 20.68 6.02 -1.30
CA GLY A 11 19.44 6.35 -0.59
C GLY A 11 19.68 7.11 0.71
N PHE A 12 20.69 6.73 1.49
CA PHE A 12 21.07 7.43 2.71
C PHE A 12 21.64 8.83 2.43
N PHE A 13 22.42 9.01 1.37
CA PHE A 13 22.93 10.32 0.96
C PHE A 13 21.80 11.26 0.52
N VAL A 14 20.86 10.76 -0.27
CA VAL A 14 19.65 11.50 -0.67
C VAL A 14 18.80 11.86 0.56
N LEU A 15 18.64 10.91 1.50
CA LEU A 15 17.94 11.11 2.77
C LEU A 15 18.58 12.25 3.58
N LYS A 16 19.91 12.26 3.71
CA LYS A 16 20.68 13.26 4.47
C LYS A 16 20.56 14.68 3.89
N ASN A 17 20.49 14.82 2.56
CA ASN A 17 20.47 16.13 1.92
C ASN A 17 19.08 16.79 1.90
N HIS A 18 17.99 16.03 2.11
CA HIS A 18 16.64 16.61 2.17
C HIS A 18 15.86 16.25 3.44
N VAL A 19 16.54 15.96 4.56
CA VAL A 19 15.91 15.55 5.84
C VAL A 19 14.75 16.47 6.24
N THR A 20 14.94 17.79 6.21
CA THR A 20 13.90 18.77 6.59
C THR A 20 12.68 18.75 5.68
N ARG A 21 12.86 18.53 4.38
CA ARG A 21 11.74 18.40 3.44
C ARG A 21 11.01 17.09 3.68
N MET A 22 11.75 16.02 3.93
CA MET A 22 11.21 14.69 4.18
C MET A 22 10.43 14.59 5.50
N THR A 23 10.93 15.19 6.57
CA THR A 23 10.19 15.27 7.84
C THR A 23 8.91 16.09 7.68
N ALA A 24 8.94 17.21 6.95
CA ALA A 24 7.74 17.99 6.66
C ALA A 24 6.69 17.17 5.89
N VAL A 25 7.10 16.33 4.94
CA VAL A 25 6.20 15.41 4.23
C VAL A 25 5.60 14.36 5.16
N SER A 26 6.40 13.72 6.00
CA SER A 26 5.89 12.78 7.00
C SER A 26 4.91 13.43 7.98
N MET A 27 5.26 14.61 8.50
CA MET A 27 4.43 15.36 9.44
C MET A 27 3.12 15.81 8.80
N SER A 28 3.14 16.27 7.55
CA SER A 28 1.91 16.64 6.83
C SER A 28 1.00 15.43 6.57
N MET A 29 1.56 14.26 6.23
CA MET A 29 0.78 13.02 6.10
C MET A 29 0.17 12.60 7.44
N ILE A 30 0.94 12.65 8.53
CA ILE A 30 0.45 12.33 9.88
C ILE A 30 -0.64 13.32 10.29
N ALA A 31 -0.40 14.63 10.12
CA ALA A 31 -1.36 15.68 10.44
C ALA A 31 -2.67 15.51 9.64
N LEU A 32 -2.59 15.15 8.36
CA LEU A 32 -3.77 14.86 7.54
C LEU A 32 -4.57 13.68 8.10
N MET A 33 -3.90 12.59 8.50
CA MET A 33 -4.58 11.44 9.13
C MET A 33 -5.23 11.81 10.45
N PHE A 34 -4.54 12.58 11.31
CA PHE A 34 -5.09 13.08 12.57
C PHE A 34 -6.29 14.00 12.36
N LEU A 35 -6.23 14.90 11.37
CA LEU A 35 -7.33 15.79 11.03
C LEU A 35 -8.58 14.98 10.63
N PHE A 36 -8.43 13.96 9.79
CA PHE A 36 -9.54 13.08 9.41
C PHE A 36 -10.11 12.31 10.62
N ALA A 37 -9.25 11.81 11.51
CA ALA A 37 -9.67 11.13 12.71
C ALA A 37 -10.45 12.07 13.65
N LEU A 38 -9.95 13.29 13.86
CA LEU A 38 -10.61 14.31 14.69
C LEU A 38 -11.95 14.73 14.11
N ILE A 39 -12.03 15.03 12.81
CA ILE A 39 -13.28 15.39 12.15
C ILE A 39 -14.28 14.24 12.25
N SER A 40 -13.84 13.01 11.99
CA SER A 40 -14.68 11.81 12.12
C SER A 40 -15.22 11.66 13.54
N GLN A 41 -14.38 11.87 14.56
CA GLN A 41 -14.79 11.76 15.96
C GLN A 41 -15.74 12.88 16.38
N LEU A 42 -15.50 14.13 15.95
CA LEU A 42 -16.38 15.27 16.23
C LEU A 42 -17.77 15.08 15.61
N ILE A 43 -17.82 14.66 14.35
CA ILE A 43 -19.11 14.37 13.68
C ILE A 43 -19.76 13.16 14.34
N GLY A 44 -18.99 12.10 14.62
CA GLY A 44 -19.49 10.89 15.27
C GLY A 44 -20.11 11.16 16.64
N MET A 45 -19.52 12.07 17.43
CA MET A 45 -20.10 12.51 18.70
C MET A 45 -21.42 13.28 18.50
N ASN A 46 -21.48 14.17 17.51
CA ASN A 46 -22.68 14.97 17.24
C ASN A 46 -23.89 14.14 16.76
N TYR A 47 -23.63 13.06 16.02
CA TYR A 47 -24.68 12.16 15.50
C TYR A 47 -24.87 10.88 16.34
N GLU A 48 -24.26 10.83 17.52
CA GLU A 48 -24.28 9.68 18.44
C GLU A 48 -23.97 8.36 17.73
N ILE A 49 -22.91 8.36 16.92
CA ILE A 49 -22.45 7.20 16.17
C ILE A 49 -21.82 6.21 17.13
N ARG A 50 -22.45 5.04 17.28
CA ARG A 50 -21.94 3.96 18.12
C ARG A 50 -20.93 3.13 17.33
N TYR A 51 -19.66 3.50 17.37
CA TYR A 51 -18.60 2.75 16.65
C TYR A 51 -18.54 1.25 17.01
N ARG A 52 -18.95 0.88 18.23
CA ARG A 52 -19.03 -0.52 18.66
C ARG A 52 -20.13 -1.30 17.92
N ALA A 53 -21.22 -0.63 17.55
CA ALA A 53 -22.36 -1.24 16.87
C ALA A 53 -21.98 -1.81 15.50
N ILE A 54 -20.98 -1.24 14.83
CA ILE A 54 -20.43 -1.72 13.56
C ILE A 54 -19.97 -3.18 13.65
N TRP A 55 -19.49 -3.61 14.82
CA TRP A 55 -18.97 -4.97 15.04
C TRP A 55 -20.01 -5.93 15.62
N THR A 56 -21.18 -5.43 16.03
CA THR A 56 -22.20 -6.23 16.73
C THR A 56 -23.53 -6.31 15.98
N GLU A 57 -23.83 -5.36 15.09
CA GLU A 57 -25.08 -5.34 14.33
C GLU A 57 -24.88 -5.94 12.93
N GLU A 58 -25.72 -6.91 12.57
CA GLU A 58 -25.67 -7.60 11.27
C GLU A 58 -26.24 -6.74 10.12
N SER A 59 -27.03 -5.72 10.42
CA SER A 59 -27.65 -4.88 9.39
C SER A 59 -26.65 -3.86 8.82
N LEU A 60 -26.39 -3.95 7.52
CA LEU A 60 -25.49 -3.04 6.78
C LEU A 60 -26.09 -1.65 6.49
N LEU A 61 -27.37 -1.44 6.78
CA LEU A 61 -28.12 -0.22 6.46
C LEU A 61 -28.35 0.69 7.68
N THR A 62 -27.42 0.69 8.63
CA THR A 62 -27.49 1.62 9.77
C THR A 62 -26.75 2.93 9.50
N LYS A 63 -27.07 3.96 10.29
CA LYS A 63 -26.41 5.27 10.21
C LYS A 63 -24.89 5.17 10.41
N GLU A 64 -24.45 4.19 11.20
CA GLU A 64 -23.05 3.90 11.50
C GLU A 64 -22.31 3.42 10.25
N TRP A 65 -22.89 2.49 9.49
CA TRP A 65 -22.32 2.00 8.23
C TRP A 65 -22.30 3.09 7.16
N ALA A 66 -23.37 3.89 7.05
CA ALA A 66 -23.41 5.04 6.14
C ALA A 66 -22.30 6.05 6.47
N PHE A 67 -22.12 6.38 7.77
CA PHE A 67 -21.06 7.26 8.24
C PHE A 67 -19.67 6.72 7.91
N LEU A 68 -19.44 5.41 8.11
CA LEU A 68 -18.18 4.75 7.79
C LEU A 68 -17.86 4.80 6.29
N ILE A 69 -18.85 4.51 5.43
CA ILE A 69 -18.69 4.52 3.98
C ILE A 69 -18.38 5.93 3.48
N VAL A 70 -19.14 6.93 3.91
CA VAL A 70 -18.91 8.33 3.53
C VAL A 70 -17.55 8.82 4.03
N GLY A 71 -17.20 8.52 5.28
CA GLY A 71 -15.90 8.85 5.85
C GLY A 71 -14.75 8.20 5.08
N ALA A 72 -14.87 6.92 4.73
CA ALA A 72 -13.88 6.20 3.93
C ALA A 72 -13.74 6.78 2.52
N LEU A 73 -14.85 7.15 1.87
CA LEU A 73 -14.84 7.80 0.55
C LEU A 73 -14.15 9.15 0.59
N LEU A 74 -14.45 10.00 1.58
CA LEU A 74 -13.79 11.30 1.78
C LEU A 74 -12.30 11.13 2.08
N PHE A 75 -11.95 10.17 2.94
CA PHE A 75 -10.57 9.84 3.22
C PHE A 75 -9.82 9.42 1.95
N CYS A 76 -10.40 8.51 1.16
CA CYS A 76 -9.81 8.08 -0.11
C CYS A 76 -9.67 9.25 -1.10
N ALA A 77 -10.67 10.13 -1.18
CA ALA A 77 -10.69 11.27 -2.07
C ALA A 77 -9.51 12.22 -1.84
N VAL A 78 -9.11 12.43 -0.58
CA VAL A 78 -8.02 13.35 -0.24
C VAL A 78 -6.67 12.64 -0.12
N VAL A 79 -6.63 11.49 0.55
CA VAL A 79 -5.37 10.81 0.87
C VAL A 79 -4.75 10.16 -0.36
N PHE A 80 -5.54 9.63 -1.29
CA PHE A 80 -4.99 8.98 -2.50
C PHE A 80 -4.22 9.93 -3.42
N PRO A 81 -4.77 11.08 -3.84
CA PRO A 81 -4.02 12.04 -4.66
C PRO A 81 -2.84 12.65 -3.88
N PHE A 82 -2.99 12.86 -2.57
CA PHE A 82 -1.89 13.36 -1.73
C PHE A 82 -0.73 12.36 -1.66
N GLU A 83 -1.00 11.08 -1.40
CA GLU A 83 -0.01 10.02 -1.38
C GLU A 83 0.69 9.84 -2.74
N LEU A 84 -0.06 9.95 -3.84
CA LEU A 84 0.53 9.94 -5.19
C LEU A 84 1.45 11.14 -5.43
N GLY A 85 1.07 12.32 -4.95
CA GLY A 85 1.92 13.51 -4.98
C GLY A 85 3.23 13.34 -4.22
N ILE A 86 3.17 12.74 -3.03
CA ILE A 86 4.33 12.38 -2.21
C ILE A 86 5.24 11.41 -2.98
N ARG A 87 4.68 10.31 -3.52
CA ARG A 87 5.43 9.31 -4.31
C ARG A 87 6.12 9.96 -5.50
N ARG A 88 5.42 10.85 -6.21
CA ARG A 88 5.96 11.58 -7.36
C ARG A 88 7.13 12.47 -6.94
N TRP A 89 6.99 13.21 -5.84
CA TRP A 89 8.06 14.05 -5.32
C TRP A 89 9.31 13.23 -4.94
N PHE A 90 9.15 12.13 -4.19
CA PHE A 90 10.26 11.23 -3.85
C PHE A 90 10.90 10.60 -5.08
N TYR A 91 10.12 10.26 -6.09
CA TYR A 91 10.64 9.80 -7.37
C TYR A 91 11.51 10.87 -8.04
N GLY A 92 11.03 12.12 -8.13
CA GLY A 92 11.79 13.24 -8.66
C GLY A 92 13.13 13.45 -7.94
N VAL A 93 13.11 13.41 -6.60
CA VAL A 93 14.33 13.50 -5.78
C VAL A 93 15.31 12.36 -6.11
N SER A 94 14.82 11.12 -6.29
CA SER A 94 15.68 9.98 -6.66
C SER A 94 16.25 10.04 -8.09
N VAL A 95 15.65 10.85 -8.97
CA VAL A 95 16.14 11.16 -10.32
C VAL A 95 17.09 12.37 -10.30
N GLY A 96 17.29 13.02 -9.14
CA GLY A 96 18.12 14.22 -9.01
C GLY A 96 17.40 15.52 -9.39
N LYS A 97 16.06 15.50 -9.52
CA LYS A 97 15.27 16.72 -9.77
C LYS A 97 15.00 17.44 -8.45
N GLU A 98 15.39 18.70 -8.37
CA GLU A 98 15.06 19.55 -7.22
C GLU A 98 13.64 20.13 -7.37
N TRP A 99 12.64 19.36 -6.95
CA TRP A 99 11.26 19.84 -6.94
C TRP A 99 10.91 20.53 -5.62
N PRO A 100 10.24 21.69 -5.67
CA PRO A 100 9.72 22.33 -4.47
C PRO A 100 8.63 21.47 -3.83
N LEU A 101 8.48 21.54 -2.50
CA LEU A 101 7.48 20.74 -1.75
C LEU A 101 6.03 20.95 -2.25
N ARG A 102 5.72 22.14 -2.80
CA ARG A 102 4.42 22.42 -3.42
C ARG A 102 4.03 21.40 -4.50
N TYR A 103 5.00 20.73 -5.13
CA TYR A 103 4.75 19.75 -6.18
C TYR A 103 4.01 18.50 -5.70
N ILE A 104 3.96 18.26 -4.39
CA ILE A 104 3.13 17.22 -3.77
C ILE A 104 1.64 17.50 -4.05
N PHE A 105 1.25 18.76 -4.12
CA PHE A 105 -0.13 19.15 -4.42
C PHE A 105 -0.44 19.20 -5.92
N SER A 106 0.50 18.84 -6.80
CA SER A 106 0.31 18.89 -8.25
C SER A 106 -0.86 18.06 -8.77
N MET A 107 -1.30 17.05 -8.01
CA MET A 107 -2.47 16.25 -8.34
C MET A 107 -3.80 17.00 -8.13
N PHE A 108 -3.80 18.08 -7.35
CA PHE A 108 -4.96 18.93 -7.08
C PHE A 108 -5.04 20.15 -8.00
N ASP A 109 -3.98 20.47 -8.77
CA ASP A 109 -3.91 21.65 -9.65
C ASP A 109 -5.00 21.68 -10.73
N THR A 110 -5.48 20.52 -11.18
CA THR A 110 -6.51 20.45 -12.22
C THR A 110 -7.47 19.29 -11.95
N PRO A 111 -8.80 19.47 -12.10
CA PRO A 111 -9.78 18.40 -11.85
C PRO A 111 -9.54 17.15 -12.73
N ARG A 112 -8.98 17.34 -13.93
CA ARG A 112 -8.58 16.23 -14.81
C ARG A 112 -7.46 15.39 -14.20
N MET A 113 -6.45 16.00 -13.60
CA MET A 113 -5.33 15.31 -12.95
C MET A 113 -5.79 14.62 -11.67
N TYR A 114 -6.59 15.31 -10.86
CA TYR A 114 -7.20 14.76 -9.65
C TYR A 114 -8.01 13.49 -9.95
N ARG A 115 -8.92 13.55 -10.93
CA ARG A 115 -9.74 12.39 -11.32
C ARG A 115 -8.89 11.24 -11.85
N LYS A 116 -7.85 11.53 -12.63
CA LYS A 116 -6.92 10.50 -13.13
C LYS A 116 -6.16 9.83 -11.97
N ALA A 117 -5.66 10.60 -11.02
CA ALA A 117 -4.94 10.09 -9.85
C ALA A 117 -5.84 9.21 -8.96
N LEU A 118 -7.06 9.68 -8.68
CA LEU A 118 -8.06 8.94 -7.91
C LEU A 118 -8.45 7.65 -8.61
N TRP A 119 -8.76 7.71 -9.91
CA TRP A 119 -9.13 6.53 -10.70
C TRP A 119 -8.00 5.51 -10.78
N LEU A 120 -6.75 5.96 -10.97
CA LEU A 120 -5.57 5.09 -10.98
C LEU A 120 -5.44 4.35 -9.64
N ARG A 121 -5.56 5.08 -8.51
CA ARG A 121 -5.37 4.49 -7.18
C ARG A 121 -6.49 3.52 -6.82
N LEU A 122 -7.75 3.88 -7.09
CA LEU A 122 -8.91 3.03 -6.87
C LEU A 122 -8.84 1.76 -7.71
N SER A 123 -8.64 1.92 -9.03
CA SER A 123 -8.61 0.80 -9.96
C SER A 123 -7.45 -0.16 -9.65
N LEU A 124 -6.28 0.36 -9.27
CA LEU A 124 -5.16 -0.48 -8.86
C LEU A 124 -5.43 -1.13 -7.50
N GLY A 125 -6.02 -0.41 -6.55
CA GLY A 125 -6.46 -0.94 -5.26
C GLY A 125 -7.42 -2.11 -5.41
N MET A 126 -8.45 -1.98 -6.24
CA MET A 126 -9.41 -3.03 -6.54
C MET A 126 -8.76 -4.25 -7.19
N LYS A 127 -7.84 -4.05 -8.14
CA LYS A 127 -7.07 -5.16 -8.73
C LYS A 127 -6.21 -5.87 -7.69
N LYS A 128 -5.62 -5.14 -6.74
CA LYS A 128 -4.83 -5.73 -5.66
C LYS A 128 -5.70 -6.53 -4.70
N LEU A 129 -6.81 -5.92 -4.26
CA LEU A 129 -7.78 -6.52 -3.35
C LEU A 129 -8.37 -7.81 -3.93
N PHE A 130 -8.65 -7.83 -5.23
CA PHE A 130 -9.12 -9.03 -5.92
C PHE A 130 -8.19 -10.24 -5.71
N TRP A 131 -6.87 -10.06 -5.84
CA TRP A 131 -5.93 -11.16 -5.59
C TRP A 131 -5.87 -11.59 -4.13
N TYR A 132 -6.03 -10.66 -3.18
CA TYR A 132 -6.16 -11.02 -1.76
C TYR A 132 -7.42 -11.85 -1.50
N ILE A 133 -8.57 -11.43 -2.04
CA ILE A 133 -9.83 -12.17 -1.89
C ILE A 133 -9.70 -13.58 -2.47
N VAL A 134 -9.21 -13.71 -3.70
CA VAL A 134 -9.05 -15.02 -4.37
C VAL A 134 -8.11 -15.94 -3.59
N CYS A 135 -6.96 -15.43 -3.12
CA CYS A 135 -5.99 -16.26 -2.40
C CYS A 135 -6.42 -16.59 -0.96
N LEU A 136 -7.27 -15.77 -0.34
CA LEU A 136 -7.79 -16.02 1.02
C LEU A 136 -9.09 -16.83 1.03
N LEU A 137 -9.73 -17.01 -0.13
CA LEU A 137 -10.95 -17.80 -0.27
C LEU A 137 -10.86 -19.20 0.38
N PRO A 138 -9.77 -19.98 0.20
CA PRO A 138 -9.62 -21.27 0.88
C PRO A 138 -9.64 -21.16 2.41
N SER A 139 -9.03 -20.11 2.97
CA SER A 139 -9.03 -19.86 4.42
C SER A 139 -10.44 -19.56 4.93
N PHE A 140 -11.22 -18.76 4.20
CA PHE A 140 -12.62 -18.49 4.57
C PHE A 140 -13.49 -19.75 4.54
N LEU A 141 -13.29 -20.65 3.57
CA LEU A 141 -14.00 -21.93 3.52
C LEU A 141 -13.70 -22.81 4.73
N VAL A 142 -12.42 -22.94 5.12
CA VAL A 142 -12.03 -23.72 6.32
C VAL A 142 -12.59 -23.08 7.59
N LYS A 143 -12.63 -21.73 7.66
CA LYS A 143 -13.25 -21.03 8.79
C LYS A 143 -14.74 -21.35 8.91
N GLY A 144 -15.48 -21.33 7.80
CA GLY A 144 -16.90 -21.71 7.80
C GLY A 144 -17.13 -23.15 8.28
N LEU A 145 -16.24 -24.08 7.91
CA LEU A 145 -16.29 -25.46 8.41
C LEU A 145 -16.01 -25.56 9.92
N LEU A 146 -15.06 -24.77 10.44
CA LEU A 146 -14.76 -24.71 11.87
C LEU A 146 -15.96 -24.23 12.70
N GLU A 147 -16.73 -23.27 12.19
CA GLU A 147 -17.92 -22.74 12.86
C GLU A 147 -19.05 -23.79 12.95
N VAL A 148 -19.21 -24.64 11.93
CA VAL A 148 -20.20 -25.73 11.92
C VAL A 148 -19.80 -26.89 12.86
N LEU A 149 -18.50 -27.16 12.99
CA LEU A 149 -17.98 -28.30 13.77
C LEU A 149 -17.80 -28.01 15.26
N SER A 150 -18.09 -26.78 15.71
CA SER A 150 -17.97 -26.37 17.10
C SER A 150 -19.11 -26.94 17.96
N TYR A 151 -19.08 -28.25 18.21
CA TYR A 151 -20.05 -28.94 19.08
C TYR A 151 -19.33 -29.53 20.31
N PRO A 152 -19.69 -29.11 21.53
CA PRO A 152 -19.03 -29.61 22.74
C PRO A 152 -19.48 -31.05 23.04
N GLY A 153 -18.53 -31.93 23.37
CA GLY A 153 -18.85 -33.23 23.98
C GLY A 153 -18.05 -34.45 23.53
N ASN A 154 -17.22 -34.36 22.48
CA ASN A 154 -16.45 -35.51 21.97
C ASN A 154 -14.95 -35.21 21.81
N ALA A 155 -14.11 -36.02 22.45
CA ALA A 155 -12.64 -35.88 22.39
C ALA A 155 -12.08 -36.01 20.96
N LEU A 156 -12.69 -36.87 20.13
CA LEU A 156 -12.34 -37.05 18.71
C LEU A 156 -12.69 -35.82 17.85
N LEU A 157 -13.77 -35.11 18.19
CA LEU A 157 -14.14 -33.85 17.54
C LEU A 157 -13.18 -32.72 17.94
N GLY A 158 -12.67 -32.74 19.17
CA GLY A 158 -11.66 -31.78 19.64
C GLY A 158 -10.33 -31.88 18.89
N THR A 159 -9.84 -33.09 18.61
CA THR A 159 -8.60 -33.28 17.84
C THR A 159 -8.76 -32.88 16.37
N LEU A 160 -9.91 -33.21 15.75
CA LEU A 160 -10.25 -32.78 14.39
C LEU A 160 -10.37 -31.25 14.29
N TYR A 161 -11.00 -30.60 15.28
CA TYR A 161 -11.09 -29.15 15.36
C TYR A 161 -9.70 -28.50 15.45
N GLY A 162 -8.82 -29.03 16.29
CA GLY A 162 -7.43 -28.55 16.40
C GLY A 162 -6.66 -28.66 15.08
N MET A 163 -6.78 -29.79 14.37
CA MET A 163 -6.15 -29.96 13.06
C MET A 163 -6.69 -28.98 12.01
N LEU A 164 -8.02 -28.82 11.92
CA LEU A 164 -8.64 -27.86 11.02
C LEU A 164 -8.25 -26.42 11.33
N TYR A 165 -8.06 -26.07 12.62
CA TYR A 165 -7.61 -24.75 13.04
C TYR A 165 -6.17 -24.47 12.57
N VAL A 166 -5.27 -25.45 12.68
CA VAL A 166 -3.91 -25.33 12.14
C VAL A 166 -3.94 -25.17 10.62
N ILE A 167 -4.76 -25.97 9.92
CA ILE A 167 -4.94 -25.87 8.46
C ILE A 167 -5.48 -24.48 8.07
N TRP A 168 -6.43 -23.94 8.83
CA TRP A 168 -6.97 -22.60 8.61
C TRP A 168 -5.89 -21.52 8.69
N ILE A 169 -5.03 -21.56 9.72
CA ILE A 169 -3.90 -20.64 9.88
C ILE A 169 -2.91 -20.78 8.71
N LEU A 170 -2.58 -22.01 8.32
CA LEU A 170 -1.66 -22.25 7.21
C LEU A 170 -2.20 -21.69 5.88
N PHE A 171 -3.49 -21.90 5.59
CA PHE A 171 -4.12 -21.31 4.41
C PHE A 171 -4.22 -19.80 4.48
N MET A 172 -4.44 -19.23 5.67
CA MET A 172 -4.47 -17.79 5.87
C MET A 172 -3.09 -17.18 5.55
N ILE A 173 -2.03 -17.68 6.18
CA ILE A 173 -0.66 -17.20 5.97
C ILE A 173 -0.22 -17.43 4.52
N GLY A 174 -0.42 -18.65 3.99
CA GLY A 174 -0.08 -18.99 2.61
C GLY A 174 -0.82 -18.13 1.59
N GLY A 175 -2.11 -17.89 1.81
CA GLY A 175 -2.94 -17.00 0.99
C GLY A 175 -2.45 -15.57 1.00
N PHE A 176 -2.09 -15.03 2.18
CA PHE A 176 -1.51 -13.68 2.30
C PHE A 176 -0.17 -13.56 1.56
N VAL A 177 0.74 -14.52 1.74
CA VAL A 177 2.07 -14.51 1.10
C VAL A 177 1.92 -14.62 -0.42
N LEU A 178 1.04 -15.52 -0.91
CA LEU A 178 0.80 -15.69 -2.33
C LEU A 178 0.14 -14.45 -2.95
N ALA A 179 -0.87 -13.87 -2.29
CA ALA A 179 -1.50 -12.63 -2.72
C ALA A 179 -0.48 -11.49 -2.80
N PHE A 180 0.37 -11.35 -1.79
CA PHE A 180 1.43 -10.35 -1.79
C PHE A 180 2.41 -10.56 -2.96
N TYR A 181 2.83 -11.81 -3.20
CA TYR A 181 3.71 -12.17 -4.32
C TYR A 181 3.09 -11.84 -5.69
N LEU A 182 1.80 -12.14 -5.88
CA LEU A 182 1.09 -11.82 -7.11
C LEU A 182 0.90 -10.31 -7.30
N ASN A 183 0.80 -9.57 -6.20
CA ASN A 183 0.65 -8.12 -6.21
C ASN A 183 1.93 -7.34 -6.55
N LEU A 184 3.11 -7.96 -6.45
CA LEU A 184 4.38 -7.36 -6.88
C LEU A 184 4.37 -6.93 -8.35
N LYS A 185 3.56 -7.56 -9.20
CA LYS A 185 3.43 -7.15 -10.61
C LYS A 185 2.88 -5.73 -10.79
N TYR A 186 2.24 -5.18 -9.77
CA TYR A 186 1.68 -3.83 -9.75
C TYR A 186 2.62 -2.78 -9.12
N TYR A 187 3.83 -3.18 -8.72
CA TYR A 187 4.77 -2.31 -8.01
C TYR A 187 5.20 -1.11 -8.86
N LEU A 188 5.50 -1.34 -10.14
CA LEU A 188 6.08 -0.35 -11.05
C LEU A 188 5.06 0.63 -11.65
N VAL A 189 3.76 0.35 -11.52
CA VAL A 189 2.69 1.08 -12.20
C VAL A 189 2.73 2.58 -11.92
N TYR A 190 3.03 2.97 -10.67
CA TYR A 190 3.08 4.39 -10.30
C TYR A 190 4.26 5.11 -10.95
N TYR A 191 5.43 4.47 -11.00
CA TYR A 191 6.65 5.06 -11.55
C TYR A 191 6.54 5.23 -13.06
N LEU A 192 6.03 4.21 -13.77
CA LEU A 192 5.75 4.29 -15.21
C LEU A 192 4.77 5.41 -15.55
N TRP A 193 3.74 5.59 -14.71
CA TRP A 193 2.77 6.67 -14.92
C TRP A 193 3.38 8.06 -14.69
N PHE A 194 4.38 8.18 -13.82
CA PHE A 194 5.09 9.45 -13.60
C PHE A 194 6.05 9.80 -14.74
N GLU A 195 6.66 8.81 -15.38
CA GLU A 195 7.57 9.01 -16.53
C GLU A 195 6.81 9.31 -17.81
N THR A 196 5.67 8.65 -18.04
CA THR A 196 4.89 8.83 -19.27
C THR A 196 3.41 9.11 -18.93
N PRO A 197 3.04 10.39 -18.71
CA PRO A 197 1.68 10.77 -18.31
C PRO A 197 0.59 10.49 -19.37
N SER A 198 0.99 10.19 -20.60
CA SER A 198 0.11 9.81 -21.72
C SER A 198 -0.31 8.35 -21.69
N LEU A 199 0.36 7.48 -20.92
CA LEU A 199 0.06 6.05 -20.85
C LEU A 199 -1.35 5.80 -20.28
N LYS A 200 -2.08 4.90 -20.96
CA LYS A 200 -3.34 4.38 -20.42
C LYS A 200 -3.04 3.44 -19.24
N MET A 201 -3.94 3.39 -18.26
CA MET A 201 -3.75 2.57 -17.06
C MET A 201 -3.53 1.08 -17.39
N SER A 202 -4.30 0.52 -18.33
CA SER A 202 -4.18 -0.88 -18.75
C SER A 202 -2.80 -1.20 -19.30
N GLU A 203 -2.23 -0.25 -20.03
CA GLU A 203 -0.91 -0.32 -20.62
C GLU A 203 0.18 -0.23 -19.55
N ALA A 204 0.08 0.72 -18.62
CA ALA A 204 1.00 0.81 -17.47
C ALA A 204 1.00 -0.48 -16.62
N VAL A 205 -0.15 -1.12 -16.44
CA VAL A 205 -0.25 -2.40 -15.74
C VAL A 205 0.39 -3.54 -16.54
N ARG A 206 0.15 -3.61 -17.85
CA ARG A 206 0.75 -4.62 -18.73
C ARG A 206 2.28 -4.49 -18.76
N LEU A 207 2.77 -3.26 -18.91
CA LEU A 207 4.20 -2.97 -18.95
C LEU A 207 4.85 -3.29 -17.60
N SER A 208 4.26 -2.83 -16.49
CA SER A 208 4.71 -3.19 -15.13
C SER A 208 4.78 -4.71 -14.93
N ALA A 209 3.75 -5.45 -15.36
CA ALA A 209 3.74 -6.91 -15.25
C ALA A 209 4.83 -7.58 -16.12
N CYS A 210 5.12 -7.03 -17.30
CA CYS A 210 6.19 -7.48 -18.19
C CYS A 210 7.57 -7.23 -17.55
N CYS A 211 7.83 -6.00 -17.08
CA CYS A 211 9.08 -5.61 -16.44
C CYS A 211 9.37 -6.43 -15.18
N MET A 212 8.32 -6.74 -14.41
CA MET A 212 8.41 -7.50 -13.17
C MET A 212 8.55 -9.02 -13.40
N ARG A 213 8.32 -9.53 -14.62
CA ARG A 213 8.46 -10.96 -14.92
C ARG A 213 9.94 -11.36 -14.85
N GLY A 214 10.29 -12.25 -13.92
CA GLY A 214 11.68 -12.65 -13.64
C GLY A 214 12.40 -11.79 -12.60
N ARG A 215 11.89 -10.60 -12.26
CA ARG A 215 12.51 -9.65 -11.30
C ARG A 215 11.78 -9.51 -9.96
N ARG A 216 10.70 -10.27 -9.75
CA ARG A 216 9.89 -10.21 -8.50
C ARG A 216 10.71 -10.48 -7.23
N ARG A 217 11.74 -11.32 -7.30
CA ARG A 217 12.61 -11.60 -6.15
C ARG A 217 13.38 -10.38 -5.67
N LYS A 218 13.89 -9.53 -6.58
CA LYS A 218 14.55 -8.28 -6.20
C LYS A 218 13.59 -7.35 -5.43
N ALA A 219 12.36 -7.21 -5.93
CA ALA A 219 11.34 -6.42 -5.24
C ALA A 219 10.90 -7.04 -3.90
N LEU A 220 10.97 -8.37 -3.72
CA LEU A 220 10.74 -8.97 -2.40
C LEU A 220 11.85 -8.61 -1.41
N THR A 221 13.12 -8.76 -1.81
CA THR A 221 14.27 -8.46 -0.95
C THR A 221 14.20 -7.03 -0.41
N ALA A 222 13.74 -6.10 -1.23
CA ALA A 222 13.44 -4.75 -0.83
C ALA A 222 12.43 -4.64 0.33
N TYR A 223 11.29 -5.30 0.20
CA TYR A 223 10.26 -5.31 1.24
C TYR A 223 10.78 -5.95 2.53
N PHE A 224 11.56 -7.02 2.42
CA PHE A 224 12.22 -7.63 3.58
C PHE A 224 13.25 -6.71 4.24
N ALA A 225 13.98 -5.91 3.46
CA ALA A 225 14.91 -4.91 4.01
C ALA A 225 14.21 -3.77 4.77
N LEU A 226 12.92 -3.52 4.50
CA LEU A 226 12.12 -2.58 5.26
C LEU A 226 11.65 -3.14 6.61
N ILE A 227 11.58 -4.46 6.78
CA ILE A 227 11.09 -5.09 8.03
C ILE A 227 11.94 -4.68 9.25
N PRO A 228 13.29 -4.78 9.23
CA PRO A 228 14.12 -4.30 10.32
C PRO A 228 13.90 -2.83 10.65
N LEU A 229 13.67 -1.99 9.63
CA LEU A 229 13.43 -0.57 9.80
C LEU A 229 12.06 -0.30 10.46
N VAL A 230 11.03 -1.07 10.10
CA VAL A 230 9.73 -1.04 10.77
C VAL A 230 9.86 -1.49 12.22
N LEU A 231 10.56 -2.58 12.51
CA LEU A 231 10.79 -3.05 13.89
C LEU A 231 11.55 -2.01 14.71
N ALA A 232 12.62 -1.42 14.15
CA ALA A 232 13.37 -0.35 14.80
C ALA A 232 12.48 0.88 15.06
N SER A 233 11.53 1.16 14.17
CA SER A 233 10.66 2.33 14.31
C SER A 233 9.66 2.22 15.48
N VAL A 234 9.21 1.00 15.79
CA VAL A 234 8.33 0.72 16.95
C VAL A 234 9.09 0.92 18.26
N LEU A 235 10.39 0.64 18.26
CA LEU A 235 11.22 0.66 19.47
C LEU A 235 11.81 2.04 19.79
N VAL A 236 12.13 2.87 18.78
CA VAL A 236 12.95 4.10 18.93
C VAL A 236 12.18 5.39 18.59
N PHE A 237 10.86 5.31 18.39
CA PHE A 237 10.02 6.48 18.08
C PHE A 237 10.44 7.35 16.86
N PRO A 238 10.91 6.84 15.68
CA PRO A 238 11.10 7.65 14.50
C PRO A 238 10.17 7.20 13.36
N ILE A 239 8.86 7.03 13.64
CA ILE A 239 7.86 6.79 12.57
C ILE A 239 7.96 7.89 11.49
N ILE A 240 8.33 9.10 11.90
CA ILE A 240 8.58 10.25 11.02
C ILE A 240 9.73 9.98 10.02
N ALA A 241 10.76 9.23 10.39
CA ALA A 241 11.89 8.88 9.52
C ALA A 241 11.65 7.58 8.73
N LEU A 242 10.73 6.73 9.18
CA LEU A 242 10.36 5.50 8.47
C LEU A 242 9.69 5.81 7.13
N ILE A 243 8.72 6.74 7.11
CA ILE A 243 7.92 7.06 5.92
C ILE A 243 8.83 7.50 4.74
N PRO A 244 9.76 8.46 4.91
CA PRO A 244 10.62 8.92 3.82
C PRO A 244 11.61 7.85 3.38
N ALA A 245 12.20 7.12 4.33
CA ALA A 245 13.12 6.04 4.01
C ALA A 245 12.44 4.96 3.16
N ALA A 246 11.20 4.58 3.50
CA ALA A 246 10.42 3.63 2.73
C ALA A 246 10.11 4.13 1.30
N TYR A 247 9.73 5.41 1.15
CA TYR A 247 9.44 5.98 -0.17
C TYR A 247 10.69 6.11 -1.06
N ILE A 248 11.83 6.50 -0.50
CA ILE A 248 13.11 6.62 -1.23
C ILE A 248 13.62 5.24 -1.65
N LEU A 249 13.63 4.27 -0.74
CA LEU A 249 14.05 2.91 -1.07
C LEU A 249 13.18 2.33 -2.18
N SER A 250 11.87 2.57 -2.09
CA SER A 250 10.94 2.12 -3.12
C SER A 250 11.17 2.83 -4.46
N SER A 251 11.46 4.14 -4.46
CA SER A 251 11.69 4.89 -5.71
C SER A 251 13.00 4.50 -6.39
N LEU A 252 14.08 4.31 -5.61
CA LEU A 252 15.38 3.87 -6.13
C LEU A 252 15.30 2.49 -6.78
N GLN A 253 14.59 1.56 -6.15
CA GLN A 253 14.41 0.21 -6.71
C GLN A 253 13.47 0.20 -7.89
N GLY A 254 12.38 0.98 -7.83
CA GLY A 254 11.50 1.20 -8.97
C GLY A 254 12.29 1.65 -10.19
N ARG A 255 13.19 2.62 -10.00
CA ARG A 255 14.11 3.12 -11.02
C ARG A 255 15.08 2.06 -11.53
N GLU A 256 15.77 1.32 -10.65
CA GLU A 256 16.70 0.26 -11.08
C GLU A 256 15.98 -0.79 -11.94
N ILE A 257 14.77 -1.21 -11.54
CA ILE A 257 13.98 -2.19 -12.29
C ILE A 257 13.53 -1.61 -13.64
N LEU A 258 13.22 -0.32 -13.71
CA LEU A 258 12.89 0.37 -14.95
C LEU A 258 14.09 0.48 -15.90
N GLU A 259 15.24 0.92 -15.41
CA GLU A 259 16.49 1.01 -16.20
C GLU A 259 16.91 -0.35 -16.75
N LEU A 260 16.79 -1.41 -15.94
CA LEU A 260 17.00 -2.78 -16.41
C LEU A 260 15.94 -3.21 -17.44
N GLY A 261 14.70 -2.73 -17.31
CA GLY A 261 13.63 -2.96 -18.28
C GLY A 261 13.88 -2.29 -19.62
N GLN A 262 14.44 -1.09 -19.63
CA GLN A 262 14.85 -0.35 -20.84
C GLN A 262 16.02 -1.05 -21.53
N LYS A 263 17.05 -1.47 -20.77
CA LYS A 263 18.21 -2.20 -21.31
C LYS A 263 17.83 -3.53 -21.98
N ASP A 264 16.80 -4.19 -21.46
CA ASP A 264 16.27 -5.43 -22.04
C ASP A 264 15.35 -5.21 -23.26
N GLY A 265 15.13 -3.97 -23.70
CA GLY A 265 14.21 -3.63 -24.80
C GLY A 265 12.73 -3.90 -24.49
N LYS A 266 12.38 -4.15 -23.22
CA LYS A 266 11.00 -4.46 -22.79
C LYS A 266 10.18 -3.21 -22.47
N VAL A 267 10.82 -2.05 -22.46
CA VAL A 267 10.27 -0.75 -22.12
C VAL A 267 10.77 0.25 -23.16
N CYS A 268 9.92 0.62 -24.12
CA CYS A 268 10.15 1.81 -24.94
C CYS A 268 9.57 2.99 -24.16
N LEU A 269 10.43 3.71 -23.46
CA LEU A 269 10.11 5.04 -22.94
C LEU A 269 10.65 6.01 -23.99
N ASP A 270 9.74 6.65 -24.72
CA ASP A 270 10.07 7.76 -25.63
C ASP A 270 10.51 9.01 -24.84
#